data_AF-A0A7S4GMD2-F1
#
_entry.id   AF-A0A7S4GMD2-F1
#
_cell.length_a   1.000
_cell.length_b   1.000
_cell.length_c   1.000
_cell.angle_alpha   90.00
_cell.angle_beta   90.00
_cell.angle_gamma   90.00
#
_symmetry.space_group_name_H-M   'P 1'
#
loop_
_entity.id
_entity.type
_entity.pdbx_description
1 polymer ?
#
loop_
_entity_poly.entity_id
_entity_poly.type
_entity_poly.pdbx_seq_one_letter_code
_entity_poly.pdbx_strand_id
1 'polypeptide(L)'
;MADATKVVSAVDKTYADIQSVKTRMTGVTGTLNQLKVAVATALPADASKGQQINVGFVRQELTKAKEAVAKFKEMVREAAENGGGAGGGLPNARRQMKDDKTRTLYERVGGDLNIETGVEIMFNKMLQDSRVRSYFEKNQRKMQQMRKKFFQFISGFFGGPALYDANNIKPAHYHMNITDYHFDALLDVFQASMLELGVHPDATKDAIAACGKIRKDVTTGCTVRMELAQKNMEKGKDGLFKRMGGEEGIAQFMDRVYDLIQVDNRIKSWFAGKNYQAIKEGQRVYLTELLGGPKIYKGKDLVEIHKGMNLSDYEFDCFLANCEKAMSGLGIEDETIDEAIVSMEPVRAALMNRAQGLAAHAKMVDGQNILERFGGEMNVESVVEMMYSGCVGDPRVRFYFEVNKDKIQTIKQKMTQLMVGAFGGPVTYDDSKMRQIHYNMNITDYHFDVVAELLVKAAKDMAVDPEAIMDAQLVVCRVRADITTGCTVRMELAKKKNNTDGMDQLFQRLGGLDGVMAMIDRLYECVERDKRINIFFEGAKLQQIKRSQTDFLIMTLGGPSEFVGRSLEDIHKVLQMTDYHLDCFMQNLSRALRDVGAEQDAVDESTVVLEALRKRILAAHYGKH
;
A
#
# COMPACT_ATOMS: atom_id res chain seq x y z
N MET A 1 49.41 -9.37 14.57
CA MET A 1 48.49 -8.23 14.41
C MET A 1 48.81 -7.41 13.16
N ALA A 2 50.04 -6.90 12.98
CA ALA A 2 50.42 -6.09 11.80
C ALA A 2 50.25 -6.78 10.42
N ASP A 3 50.35 -8.12 10.38
CA ASP A 3 50.21 -8.89 9.13
C ASP A 3 48.73 -9.14 8.76
N ALA A 4 47.87 -9.36 9.76
CA ALA A 4 46.43 -9.52 9.56
C ALA A 4 45.76 -8.24 9.07
N THR A 5 46.19 -7.07 9.57
CA THR A 5 45.67 -5.75 9.13
C THR A 5 46.03 -5.46 7.68
N LYS A 6 47.21 -5.89 7.21
CA LYS A 6 47.63 -5.75 5.80
C LYS A 6 46.83 -6.66 4.88
N VAL A 7 46.56 -7.90 5.30
CA VAL A 7 45.72 -8.84 4.54
C VAL A 7 44.27 -8.33 4.45
N VAL A 8 43.71 -7.82 5.55
CA VAL A 8 42.36 -7.22 5.55
C VAL A 8 42.30 -5.99 4.63
N SER A 9 43.28 -5.09 4.71
CA SER A 9 43.35 -3.92 3.84
C SER A 9 43.52 -4.28 2.36
N ALA A 10 44.26 -5.34 2.04
CA ALA A 10 44.40 -5.84 0.68
C ALA A 10 43.08 -6.45 0.17
N VAL A 11 42.38 -7.22 1.01
CA VAL A 11 41.06 -7.78 0.69
C VAL A 11 40.02 -6.67 0.50
N ASP A 12 40.01 -5.64 1.34
CA ASP A 12 39.09 -4.50 1.22
C ASP A 12 39.35 -3.71 -0.07
N LYS A 13 40.62 -3.54 -0.45
CA LYS A 13 41.00 -2.92 -1.71
C LYS A 13 40.57 -3.74 -2.91
N THR A 14 40.87 -5.05 -2.93
CA THR A 14 40.43 -5.95 -4.00
C THR A 14 38.90 -6.03 -4.08
N TYR A 15 38.21 -5.96 -2.94
CA TYR A 15 36.76 -5.92 -2.89
C TYR A 15 36.19 -4.62 -3.48
N ALA A 16 36.77 -3.47 -3.14
CA ALA A 16 36.41 -2.18 -3.73
C ALA A 16 36.65 -2.14 -5.24
N ASP A 17 37.74 -2.74 -5.71
CA ASP A 17 38.06 -2.88 -7.12
C ASP A 17 37.03 -3.78 -7.85
N ILE A 18 36.64 -4.91 -7.24
CA ILE A 18 35.58 -5.79 -7.77
C ILE A 18 34.23 -5.08 -7.81
N GLN A 19 33.86 -4.30 -6.78
CA GLN A 19 32.62 -3.54 -6.80
C GLN A 19 32.66 -2.42 -7.86
N SER A 20 33.81 -1.75 -8.04
CA SER A 20 34.00 -0.76 -9.11
C SER A 20 33.83 -1.40 -10.50
N VAL A 21 34.40 -2.60 -10.71
CA VAL A 21 34.25 -3.38 -11.94
C VAL A 21 32.80 -3.82 -12.14
N LYS A 22 32.12 -4.30 -11.09
CA LYS A 22 30.70 -4.71 -11.14
C LYS A 22 29.79 -3.53 -11.47
N THR A 23 29.96 -2.40 -10.78
CA THR A 23 29.20 -1.16 -11.03
C THR A 23 29.37 -0.66 -12.45
N ARG A 24 30.60 -0.71 -13.01
CA ARG A 24 30.85 -0.31 -14.40
C ARG A 24 30.35 -1.34 -15.41
N MET A 25 30.36 -2.64 -15.08
CA MET A 25 29.75 -3.69 -15.90
C MET A 25 28.22 -3.56 -15.94
N THR A 26 27.59 -3.16 -14.83
CA THR A 26 26.17 -2.78 -14.80
C THR A 26 25.91 -1.54 -15.66
N GLY A 27 26.78 -0.53 -15.61
CA GLY A 27 26.72 0.63 -16.51
C GLY A 27 26.80 0.25 -18.00
N VAL A 28 27.74 -0.63 -18.37
CA VAL A 28 27.88 -1.17 -19.73
C VAL A 28 26.63 -1.97 -20.12
N THR A 29 26.08 -2.78 -19.21
CA THR A 29 24.84 -3.54 -19.43
C THR A 29 23.63 -2.61 -19.62
N GLY A 30 23.55 -1.54 -18.84
CA GLY A 30 22.53 -0.48 -18.98
C GLY A 30 22.61 0.22 -20.33
N THR A 31 23.82 0.62 -20.77
CA THR A 31 24.03 1.20 -22.10
C THR A 31 23.70 0.21 -23.22
N LEU A 32 24.06 -1.08 -23.08
CA LEU A 32 23.71 -2.12 -24.05
C LEU A 32 22.20 -2.37 -24.11
N ASN A 33 21.48 -2.28 -22.99
CA ASN A 33 20.03 -2.37 -22.94
C ASN A 33 19.37 -1.15 -23.58
N GLN A 34 19.88 0.07 -23.34
CA GLN A 34 19.43 1.28 -24.06
C GLN A 34 19.65 1.16 -25.57
N LEU A 35 20.77 0.56 -25.98
CA LEU A 35 21.08 0.30 -27.38
C LEU A 35 20.16 -0.77 -27.99
N LYS A 36 19.84 -1.84 -27.24
CA LYS A 36 18.80 -2.82 -27.62
C LYS A 36 17.44 -2.16 -27.80
N VAL A 37 17.04 -1.30 -26.88
CA VAL A 37 15.75 -0.57 -26.95
C VAL A 37 15.74 0.39 -28.14
N ALA A 38 16.84 1.12 -28.39
CA ALA A 38 16.99 2.01 -29.54
C ALA A 38 16.95 1.27 -30.88
N VAL A 39 17.54 0.07 -30.96
CA VAL A 39 17.47 -0.79 -32.15
C VAL A 39 16.07 -1.38 -32.32
N ALA A 40 15.43 -1.83 -31.25
CA ALA A 40 14.07 -2.37 -31.29
C ALA A 40 13.03 -1.31 -31.65
N THR A 41 13.23 -0.04 -31.28
CA THR A 41 12.37 1.09 -31.68
C THR A 41 12.67 1.63 -33.08
N ALA A 42 13.83 1.29 -33.67
CA ALA A 42 14.21 1.65 -35.04
C ALA A 42 13.78 0.61 -36.10
N LEU A 43 13.30 -0.57 -35.68
CA LEU A 43 12.80 -1.62 -36.57
C LEU A 43 11.26 -1.60 -36.59
N PRO A 44 10.61 -1.41 -37.75
CA PRO A 44 9.15 -1.51 -37.83
C PRO A 44 8.70 -2.97 -37.74
N ALA A 45 7.54 -3.21 -37.13
CA ALA A 45 6.85 -4.51 -37.14
C ALA A 45 6.32 -4.90 -38.54
N ASP A 46 6.42 -4.00 -39.53
CA ASP A 46 5.98 -4.20 -40.91
C ASP A 46 7.00 -3.57 -41.88
N ALA A 47 7.59 -4.39 -42.75
CA ALA A 47 8.70 -4.02 -43.65
C ALA A 47 8.28 -3.11 -44.83
N SER A 48 7.04 -2.64 -44.88
CA SER A 48 6.46 -1.97 -46.05
C SER A 48 6.49 -0.44 -46.05
N LYS A 49 6.98 0.23 -44.99
CA LYS A 49 7.12 1.71 -44.98
C LYS A 49 8.56 2.13 -44.67
N GLY A 50 9.29 2.50 -45.72
CA GLY A 50 10.63 3.05 -45.65
C GLY A 50 10.65 4.38 -44.89
N GLN A 51 10.92 4.32 -43.59
CA GLN A 51 11.34 5.47 -42.79
C GLN A 51 12.85 5.38 -42.61
N GLN A 52 13.57 6.47 -42.90
CA GLN A 52 15.03 6.50 -42.74
C GLN A 52 15.40 6.26 -41.28
N ILE A 53 16.08 5.14 -41.04
CA ILE A 53 16.75 4.83 -39.78
C ILE A 53 17.62 6.04 -39.41
N ASN A 54 17.50 6.56 -38.19
CA ASN A 54 18.43 7.58 -37.69
C ASN A 54 19.77 6.92 -37.36
N VAL A 55 20.50 6.57 -38.42
CA VAL A 55 21.82 5.93 -38.37
C VAL A 55 22.79 6.77 -37.54
N GLY A 56 22.62 8.10 -37.51
CA GLY A 56 23.42 9.01 -36.69
C GLY A 56 23.31 8.71 -35.19
N PHE A 57 22.08 8.56 -34.68
CA PHE A 57 21.83 8.24 -33.28
C PHE A 57 22.36 6.85 -32.89
N VAL A 58 22.08 5.82 -33.71
CA VAL A 58 22.57 4.45 -33.48
C VAL A 58 24.11 4.42 -33.48
N ARG A 59 24.75 5.17 -34.37
CA ARG A 59 26.21 5.28 -34.45
C ARG A 59 26.81 5.99 -33.23
N GLN A 60 26.14 7.02 -32.72
CA GLN A 60 26.54 7.72 -31.51
C GLN A 60 26.48 6.81 -30.27
N GLU A 61 25.38 6.08 -30.09
CA GLU A 61 25.23 5.14 -28.98
C GLU A 61 26.19 3.95 -29.09
N LEU A 62 26.43 3.44 -30.31
CA LEU A 62 27.44 2.42 -30.57
C LEU A 62 28.86 2.90 -30.22
N THR A 63 29.14 4.19 -30.45
CA THR A 63 30.45 4.78 -30.12
C THR A 63 30.64 4.87 -28.61
N LYS A 64 29.62 5.34 -27.87
CA LYS A 64 29.62 5.33 -26.40
C LYS A 64 29.80 3.93 -25.81
N ALA A 65 29.09 2.94 -26.36
CA ALA A 65 29.22 1.55 -25.93
C ALA A 65 30.63 1.00 -26.20
N LYS A 66 31.22 1.31 -27.36
CA LYS A 66 32.60 0.91 -27.69
C LYS A 66 33.64 1.56 -26.75
N GLU A 67 33.49 2.84 -26.45
CA GLU A 67 34.37 3.54 -25.50
C GLU A 67 34.25 2.98 -24.08
N ALA A 68 33.04 2.68 -23.63
CA ALA A 68 32.81 2.06 -22.33
C ALA A 68 33.44 0.65 -22.24
N VAL A 69 33.30 -0.16 -23.29
CA VAL A 69 33.94 -1.49 -23.39
C VAL A 69 35.47 -1.38 -23.48
N ALA A 70 36.01 -0.38 -24.19
CA ALA A 70 37.45 -0.18 -24.29
C ALA A 70 38.07 0.22 -22.94
N LYS A 71 37.45 1.17 -22.22
CA LYS A 71 37.86 1.54 -20.87
C LYS A 71 37.77 0.37 -19.89
N PHE A 72 36.75 -0.48 -20.02
CA PHE A 72 36.61 -1.70 -19.24
C PHE A 72 37.75 -2.70 -19.52
N LYS A 73 38.11 -2.90 -20.79
CA LYS A 73 39.20 -3.81 -21.18
C LYS A 73 40.57 -3.34 -20.67
N GLU A 74 40.88 -2.06 -20.75
CA GLU A 74 42.15 -1.52 -20.22
C GLU A 74 42.24 -1.70 -18.70
N MET A 75 41.15 -1.44 -17.97
CA MET A 75 41.13 -1.64 -16.53
C MET A 75 41.24 -3.12 -16.12
N VAL A 76 40.62 -4.04 -16.87
CA VAL A 76 40.79 -5.48 -16.64
C VAL A 76 42.24 -5.90 -16.89
N ARG A 77 42.91 -5.27 -17.86
CA ARG A 77 44.33 -5.48 -18.14
C ARG A 77 45.21 -4.97 -17.00
N GLU A 78 44.97 -3.76 -16.51
CA GLU A 78 45.67 -3.18 -15.35
C GLU A 78 45.46 -4.01 -14.07
N ALA A 79 44.25 -4.54 -13.86
CA ALA A 79 43.95 -5.41 -12.73
C ALA A 79 44.64 -6.78 -12.84
N ALA A 80 44.76 -7.33 -14.05
CA ALA A 80 45.49 -8.57 -14.30
C ALA A 80 47.01 -8.41 -14.15
N GLU A 81 47.56 -7.26 -14.58
CA GLU A 81 48.99 -6.94 -14.46
C GLU A 81 49.41 -6.71 -12.99
N ASN A 82 48.52 -6.17 -12.14
CA ASN A 82 48.78 -5.94 -10.72
C ASN A 82 48.47 -7.14 -9.80
N GLY A 83 47.83 -8.21 -10.32
CA GLY A 83 47.36 -9.37 -9.55
C GLY A 83 48.21 -10.64 -9.68
N GLY A 84 49.34 -10.59 -10.39
CA GLY A 84 50.20 -11.76 -10.65
C GLY A 84 51.04 -12.18 -9.44
N GLY A 85 50.43 -12.81 -8.44
CA GLY A 85 51.20 -13.31 -7.29
C GLY A 85 50.39 -14.04 -6.22
N ALA A 86 49.77 -15.18 -6.56
CA ALA A 86 49.64 -16.37 -5.71
C ALA A 86 48.61 -17.34 -6.32
N GLY A 87 49.10 -18.44 -6.88
CA GLY A 87 48.28 -19.57 -7.27
C GLY A 87 47.72 -20.29 -6.04
N GLY A 88 46.40 -20.47 -6.04
CA GLY A 88 45.68 -21.29 -5.07
C GLY A 88 44.21 -21.34 -5.48
N GLY A 89 43.75 -22.50 -5.92
CA GLY A 89 42.38 -22.68 -6.42
C GLY A 89 41.34 -22.18 -5.41
N LEU A 90 40.39 -21.38 -5.89
CA LEU A 90 39.24 -20.92 -5.10
C LEU A 90 38.15 -22.01 -5.16
N PRO A 91 37.75 -22.59 -4.01
CA PRO A 91 36.53 -23.37 -3.91
C PRO A 91 35.31 -22.46 -4.01
N ASN A 92 34.24 -22.99 -4.60
CA ASN A 92 32.89 -22.43 -4.59
C ASN A 92 32.47 -21.92 -3.20
N ALA A 93 32.49 -20.60 -2.98
CA ALA A 93 31.84 -19.96 -1.84
C ALA A 93 31.33 -18.57 -2.25
N ARG A 94 30.05 -18.50 -2.65
CA ARG A 94 29.26 -17.27 -2.57
C ARG A 94 29.19 -16.87 -1.08
N ARG A 95 30.18 -16.15 -0.57
CA ARG A 95 30.00 -15.34 0.64
C ARG A 95 29.09 -14.18 0.25
N GLN A 96 27.79 -14.29 0.58
CA GLN A 96 26.90 -13.14 0.59
C GLN A 96 27.56 -12.07 1.46
N MET A 97 27.87 -10.92 0.86
CA MET A 97 28.36 -9.77 1.61
C MET A 97 27.25 -9.38 2.59
N LYS A 98 27.55 -9.38 3.90
CA LYS A 98 26.60 -9.02 4.94
C LYS A 98 26.12 -7.58 4.71
N ASP A 99 24.81 -7.36 4.76
CA ASP A 99 24.21 -6.04 4.67
C ASP A 99 24.65 -5.15 5.85
N ASP A 100 25.30 -4.02 5.54
CA ASP A 100 25.82 -3.07 6.53
C ASP A 100 24.72 -2.09 6.95
N LYS A 101 24.01 -2.44 8.03
CA LYS A 101 22.92 -1.63 8.61
C LYS A 101 23.38 -0.28 9.19
N THR A 102 24.69 0.00 9.27
CA THR A 102 25.18 1.31 9.73
C THR A 102 25.07 2.40 8.66
N ARG A 103 24.94 1.98 7.39
CA ARG A 103 24.74 2.86 6.24
C ARG A 103 23.27 3.17 6.04
N THR A 104 23.03 4.29 5.36
CA THR A 104 21.68 4.65 4.91
C THR A 104 21.14 3.60 3.96
N LEU A 105 19.81 3.47 3.89
CA LEU A 105 19.19 2.59 2.91
C LEU A 105 19.58 2.99 1.48
N TYR A 106 19.75 4.29 1.23
CA TYR A 106 20.22 4.87 -0.03
C TYR A 106 21.56 4.27 -0.47
N GLU A 107 22.55 4.23 0.43
CA GLU A 107 23.86 3.63 0.15
C GLU A 107 23.76 2.11 -0.04
N ARG A 108 22.93 1.44 0.77
CA ARG A 108 22.75 -0.02 0.73
C ARG A 108 22.06 -0.51 -0.55
N VAL A 109 21.19 0.29 -1.15
CA VAL A 109 20.60 -0.02 -2.47
C VAL A 109 21.51 0.38 -3.65
N GLY A 110 22.63 1.07 -3.39
CA GLY A 110 23.63 1.43 -4.39
C GLY A 110 23.57 2.88 -4.88
N GLY A 111 22.89 3.77 -4.15
CA GLY A 111 22.85 5.21 -4.41
C GLY A 111 22.11 5.60 -5.71
N ASP A 112 22.31 6.84 -6.16
CA ASP A 112 21.56 7.42 -7.28
C ASP A 112 21.62 6.59 -8.57
N LEU A 113 22.78 6.01 -8.91
CA LEU A 113 22.93 5.21 -10.13
C LEU A 113 21.98 3.98 -10.13
N ASN A 114 21.96 3.24 -9.03
CA ASN A 114 21.09 2.08 -8.90
C ASN A 114 19.63 2.48 -8.79
N ILE A 115 19.33 3.59 -8.12
CA ILE A 115 17.95 4.09 -8.00
C ILE A 115 17.43 4.54 -9.37
N GLU A 116 18.20 5.29 -10.15
CA GLU A 116 17.83 5.72 -11.51
C GLU A 116 17.62 4.52 -12.43
N THR A 117 18.57 3.58 -12.45
CA THR A 117 18.44 2.34 -13.23
C THR A 117 17.25 1.50 -12.78
N GLY A 118 17.02 1.42 -11.47
CA GLY A 118 15.91 0.69 -10.86
C GLY A 118 14.56 1.29 -11.21
N VAL A 119 14.46 2.61 -11.23
CA VAL A 119 13.26 3.32 -11.70
C VAL A 119 12.99 2.99 -13.16
N GLU A 120 13.99 2.94 -14.04
CA GLU A 120 13.77 2.54 -15.43
C GLU A 120 13.26 1.10 -15.57
N ILE A 121 13.89 0.15 -14.86
CA ILE A 121 13.44 -1.24 -14.83
C ILE A 121 12.01 -1.33 -14.30
N MET A 122 11.72 -0.62 -13.22
CA MET A 122 10.40 -0.57 -12.59
C MET A 122 9.35 -0.04 -13.55
N PHE A 123 9.61 1.07 -14.26
CA PHE A 123 8.66 1.60 -15.25
C PHE A 123 8.41 0.62 -16.40
N ASN A 124 9.45 -0.07 -16.87
CA ASN A 124 9.27 -1.09 -17.89
C ASN A 124 8.39 -2.24 -17.39
N LYS A 125 8.59 -2.71 -16.15
CA LYS A 125 7.75 -3.75 -15.55
C LYS A 125 6.32 -3.28 -15.28
N MET A 126 6.12 -2.06 -14.78
CA MET A 126 4.78 -1.47 -14.57
C MET A 126 3.99 -1.35 -15.87
N LEU A 127 4.66 -1.13 -17.01
CA LEU A 127 4.02 -1.12 -18.33
C LEU A 127 3.64 -2.52 -18.85
N GLN A 128 4.11 -3.59 -18.20
CA GLN A 128 3.74 -4.98 -18.51
C GLN A 128 2.78 -5.58 -17.48
N ASP A 129 2.72 -5.01 -16.27
CA ASP A 129 1.85 -5.50 -15.20
C ASP A 129 0.42 -4.94 -15.36
N SER A 130 -0.53 -5.82 -15.70
CA SER A 130 -1.92 -5.44 -15.96
C SER A 130 -2.61 -4.75 -14.78
N ARG A 131 -2.12 -4.94 -13.55
CA ARG A 131 -2.72 -4.39 -12.32
C ARG A 131 -2.44 -2.90 -12.13
N VAL A 132 -1.36 -2.39 -12.72
CA VAL A 132 -0.91 -1.00 -12.53
C VAL A 132 -0.69 -0.22 -13.82
N ARG A 133 -0.58 -0.91 -14.96
CA ARG A 133 -0.24 -0.33 -16.26
C ARG A 133 -1.10 0.89 -16.62
N SER A 134 -2.39 0.87 -16.31
CA SER A 134 -3.36 1.93 -16.62
C SER A 134 -2.96 3.31 -16.02
N TYR A 135 -2.29 3.31 -14.87
CA TYR A 135 -1.81 4.51 -14.19
C TYR A 135 -0.49 5.05 -14.76
N PHE A 136 0.34 4.18 -15.35
CA PHE A 136 1.66 4.54 -15.84
C PHE A 136 1.71 4.74 -17.36
N GLU A 137 0.81 4.16 -18.14
CA GLU A 137 0.80 4.35 -19.60
C GLU A 137 0.28 5.75 -19.98
N LYS A 138 1.22 6.69 -20.12
CA LYS A 138 0.99 8.10 -20.48
C LYS A 138 1.86 8.51 -21.66
N ASN A 139 1.66 9.74 -22.16
CA ASN A 139 2.54 10.31 -23.17
C ASN A 139 4.00 10.44 -22.67
N GLN A 140 4.95 10.48 -23.62
CA GLN A 140 6.39 10.43 -23.33
C GLN A 140 6.84 11.54 -22.36
N ARG A 141 6.33 12.77 -22.52
CA ARG A 141 6.67 13.90 -21.64
C ARG A 141 6.24 13.63 -20.20
N LYS A 142 5.00 13.19 -19.98
CA LYS A 142 4.48 12.85 -18.65
C LYS A 142 5.25 11.68 -18.04
N MET A 143 5.57 10.68 -18.86
CA MET A 143 6.36 9.53 -18.45
C MET A 143 7.76 9.89 -17.96
N GLN A 144 8.44 10.82 -18.62
CA GLN A 144 9.74 11.32 -18.18
C GLN A 144 9.63 12.10 -16.86
N GLN A 145 8.58 12.92 -16.70
CA GLN A 145 8.33 13.62 -15.44
C GLN A 145 8.07 12.65 -14.28
N MET A 146 7.30 11.59 -14.52
CA MET A 146 7.00 10.58 -13.50
C MET A 146 8.27 9.84 -13.06
N ARG A 147 9.10 9.37 -14.01
CA ARG A 147 10.40 8.75 -13.70
C ARG A 147 11.28 9.64 -12.84
N LYS A 148 11.42 10.92 -13.22
CA LYS A 148 12.20 11.90 -12.46
C LYS A 148 11.69 12.05 -11.02
N LYS A 149 10.36 12.16 -10.84
CA LYS A 149 9.75 12.27 -9.50
C LYS A 149 9.93 11.00 -8.66
N PHE A 150 9.82 9.82 -9.28
CA PHE A 150 10.08 8.54 -8.61
C PHE A 150 11.53 8.43 -8.15
N PHE A 151 12.49 8.78 -9.01
CA PHE A 151 13.91 8.84 -8.64
C PHE A 151 14.14 9.77 -7.45
N GLN A 152 13.62 11.01 -7.51
CA GLN A 152 13.76 11.98 -6.42
C GLN A 152 13.13 11.49 -5.12
N PHE A 153 11.95 10.89 -5.20
CA PHE A 153 11.26 10.30 -4.07
C PHE A 153 12.11 9.18 -3.45
N ILE A 154 12.51 8.17 -4.22
CA ILE A 154 13.24 7.00 -3.70
C ILE A 154 14.60 7.41 -3.16
N SER A 155 15.34 8.26 -3.89
CA SER A 155 16.65 8.75 -3.46
C SER A 155 16.56 9.50 -2.13
N GLY A 156 15.66 10.49 -2.01
CA GLY A 156 15.49 11.23 -0.76
C GLY A 156 14.94 10.39 0.39
N PHE A 157 13.92 9.58 0.11
CA PHE A 157 13.23 8.78 1.12
C PHE A 157 14.13 7.70 1.73
N PHE A 158 15.15 7.24 1.00
CA PHE A 158 16.14 6.29 1.51
C PHE A 158 17.36 6.95 2.19
N GLY A 159 17.39 8.28 2.28
CA GLY A 159 18.45 9.05 2.94
C GLY A 159 19.51 9.65 2.00
N GLY A 160 19.22 9.72 0.70
CA GLY A 160 20.07 10.35 -0.32
C GLY A 160 19.91 11.89 -0.40
N PRO A 161 20.66 12.55 -1.30
CA PRO A 161 20.73 14.00 -1.40
C PRO A 161 19.50 14.65 -2.06
N ALA A 162 18.64 13.86 -2.73
CA ALA A 162 17.44 14.38 -3.37
C ALA A 162 16.39 14.76 -2.32
N LEU A 163 15.84 15.97 -2.41
CA LEU A 163 14.72 16.37 -1.56
C LEU A 163 13.40 16.08 -2.29
N TYR A 164 12.61 15.20 -1.70
CA TYR A 164 11.21 15.02 -2.05
C TYR A 164 10.36 15.36 -0.83
N ASP A 165 9.44 16.31 -0.99
CA ASP A 165 8.51 16.66 0.08
C ASP A 165 7.36 15.65 0.12
N ALA A 166 7.44 14.75 1.12
CA ALA A 166 6.46 13.69 1.36
C ALA A 166 5.04 14.23 1.59
N ASN A 167 4.88 15.50 1.99
CA ASN A 167 3.56 16.11 2.15
C ASN A 167 2.80 16.24 0.83
N ASN A 168 3.48 16.14 -0.32
CA ASN A 168 2.86 16.18 -1.63
C ASN A 168 2.32 14.83 -2.11
N ILE A 169 2.62 13.72 -1.45
CA ILE A 169 2.14 12.38 -1.88
C ILE A 169 0.62 12.35 -1.77
N LYS A 170 0.08 12.66 -0.59
CA LYS A 170 -1.35 12.54 -0.35
C LYS A 170 -2.21 13.42 -1.25
N PRO A 171 -1.97 14.74 -1.38
CA PRO A 171 -2.75 15.57 -2.29
C PRO A 171 -2.66 15.11 -3.75
N ALA A 172 -1.50 14.61 -4.19
CA ALA A 172 -1.32 14.16 -5.58
C ALA A 172 -2.09 12.87 -5.91
N HIS A 173 -2.37 12.02 -4.93
CA HIS A 173 -3.03 10.72 -5.13
C HIS A 173 -4.47 10.69 -4.60
N TYR A 174 -4.93 11.69 -3.86
CA TYR A 174 -6.24 11.65 -3.19
C TYR A 174 -7.42 11.42 -4.15
N HIS A 175 -7.35 12.03 -5.33
CA HIS A 175 -8.37 11.92 -6.38
C HIS A 175 -8.17 10.73 -7.30
N MET A 176 -7.12 9.93 -7.10
CA MET A 176 -6.85 8.76 -7.93
C MET A 176 -7.57 7.54 -7.38
N ASN A 177 -8.00 6.64 -8.26
CA ASN A 177 -8.62 5.37 -7.89
C ASN A 177 -7.57 4.28 -7.59
N ILE A 178 -6.56 4.60 -6.76
CA ILE A 178 -5.50 3.65 -6.38
C ILE A 178 -5.90 2.95 -5.07
N THR A 179 -6.16 1.65 -5.15
CA THR A 179 -6.55 0.79 -4.02
C THR A 179 -5.32 0.11 -3.41
N ASP A 180 -5.51 -0.58 -2.28
CA ASP A 180 -4.45 -1.44 -1.71
C ASP A 180 -3.97 -2.52 -2.68
N TYR A 181 -4.86 -3.06 -3.52
CA TYR A 181 -4.50 -4.02 -4.56
C TYR A 181 -3.50 -3.42 -5.56
N HIS A 182 -3.73 -2.18 -6.01
CA HIS A 182 -2.82 -1.47 -6.92
C HIS A 182 -1.50 -1.13 -6.23
N PHE A 183 -1.54 -0.75 -4.95
CA PHE A 183 -0.33 -0.44 -4.18
C PHE A 183 0.53 -1.68 -3.90
N ASP A 184 -0.09 -2.81 -3.59
CA ASP A 184 0.61 -4.10 -3.42
C ASP A 184 1.28 -4.53 -4.72
N ALA A 185 0.57 -4.42 -5.84
CA ALA A 185 1.15 -4.69 -7.16
C ALA A 185 2.35 -3.78 -7.48
N LEU A 186 2.31 -2.51 -7.06
CA LEU A 186 3.43 -1.60 -7.19
C LEU A 186 4.64 -2.05 -6.36
N LEU A 187 4.42 -2.50 -5.11
CA LEU A 187 5.48 -3.03 -4.25
C LEU A 187 6.08 -4.32 -4.82
N ASP A 188 5.26 -5.21 -5.40
CA ASP A 188 5.74 -6.43 -6.08
C ASP A 188 6.68 -6.06 -7.24
N VAL A 189 6.27 -5.11 -8.10
CA VAL A 189 7.08 -4.65 -9.22
C VAL A 189 8.36 -3.97 -8.73
N PHE A 190 8.28 -3.19 -7.66
CA PHE A 190 9.45 -2.57 -7.04
C PHE A 190 10.44 -3.62 -6.50
N GLN A 191 9.95 -4.64 -5.77
CA GLN A 191 10.76 -5.74 -5.27
C GLN A 191 11.45 -6.48 -6.43
N ALA A 192 10.71 -6.85 -7.46
CA ALA A 192 11.25 -7.53 -8.64
C ALA A 192 12.33 -6.70 -9.33
N SER A 193 12.17 -5.37 -9.37
CA SER A 193 13.16 -4.46 -9.96
C SER A 193 14.45 -4.40 -9.15
N MET A 194 14.35 -4.34 -7.81
CA MET A 194 15.51 -4.34 -6.92
C MET A 194 16.28 -5.68 -6.98
N LEU A 195 15.56 -6.80 -7.06
CA LEU A 195 16.16 -8.13 -7.22
C LEU A 195 16.88 -8.27 -8.57
N GLU A 196 16.29 -7.77 -9.65
CA GLU A 196 16.93 -7.76 -10.99
C GLU A 196 18.20 -6.90 -11.02
N LEU A 197 18.21 -5.77 -10.30
CA LEU A 197 19.40 -4.94 -10.11
C LEU A 197 20.50 -5.62 -9.26
N GLY A 198 20.17 -6.71 -8.56
CA GLY A 198 21.09 -7.38 -7.65
C GLY A 198 21.31 -6.63 -6.33
N VAL A 199 20.33 -5.84 -5.90
CA VAL A 199 20.30 -5.25 -4.54
C VAL A 199 20.27 -6.37 -3.51
N HIS A 200 20.95 -6.17 -2.37
CA HIS A 200 21.00 -7.18 -1.32
C HIS A 200 19.59 -7.49 -0.78
N PRO A 201 19.19 -8.77 -0.59
CA PRO A 201 17.84 -9.13 -0.14
C PRO A 201 17.36 -8.40 1.13
N ASP A 202 18.25 -8.22 2.13
CA ASP A 202 17.92 -7.47 3.34
C ASP A 202 17.73 -5.96 3.09
N ALA A 203 18.43 -5.37 2.12
CA ALA A 203 18.21 -3.99 1.70
C ALA A 203 16.91 -3.86 0.90
N THR A 204 16.60 -4.83 0.04
CA THR A 204 15.31 -4.91 -0.66
C THR A 204 14.15 -5.03 0.34
N LYS A 205 14.27 -5.88 1.36
CA LYS A 205 13.26 -6.03 2.42
C LYS A 205 13.03 -4.72 3.16
N ASP A 206 14.11 -4.05 3.59
CA ASP A 206 14.00 -2.76 4.27
C ASP A 206 13.41 -1.67 3.36
N ALA A 207 13.72 -1.69 2.06
CA ALA A 207 13.17 -0.78 1.08
C ALA A 207 11.66 -0.97 0.88
N ILE A 208 11.19 -2.22 0.78
CA ILE A 208 9.77 -2.55 0.73
C ILE A 208 9.06 -2.10 2.01
N ALA A 209 9.63 -2.39 3.17
CA ALA A 209 9.08 -1.95 4.45
C ALA A 209 9.02 -0.42 4.57
N ALA A 210 10.03 0.29 4.07
CA ALA A 210 10.03 1.74 4.03
C ALA A 210 8.93 2.27 3.10
N CYS A 211 8.83 1.77 1.87
CA CYS A 211 7.79 2.16 0.93
C CYS A 211 6.38 1.80 1.42
N GLY A 212 6.20 0.69 2.15
CA GLY A 212 4.92 0.34 2.77
C GLY A 212 4.36 1.43 3.69
N LYS A 213 5.23 2.23 4.34
CA LYS A 213 4.80 3.31 5.25
C LYS A 213 4.06 4.46 4.55
N ILE A 214 4.26 4.63 3.23
CA ILE A 214 3.56 5.67 2.45
C ILE A 214 2.23 5.17 1.87
N ARG A 215 1.84 3.91 2.10
CA ARG A 215 0.57 3.32 1.62
C ARG A 215 -0.61 4.23 1.90
N LYS A 216 -0.77 4.63 3.16
CA LYS A 216 -1.86 5.51 3.59
C LYS A 216 -1.88 6.83 2.81
N ASP A 217 -0.73 7.37 2.44
CA ASP A 217 -0.66 8.64 1.71
C ASP A 217 -1.10 8.44 0.25
N VAL A 218 -1.02 7.23 -0.30
CA VAL A 218 -1.47 6.92 -1.66
C VAL A 218 -2.92 6.44 -1.71
N THR A 219 -3.34 5.60 -0.77
CA THR A 219 -4.64 4.89 -0.85
C THR A 219 -5.78 5.60 -0.13
N THR A 220 -5.51 6.43 0.90
CA THR A 220 -6.56 7.03 1.76
C THR A 220 -7.64 7.75 0.95
N GLY A 221 -7.26 8.52 -0.07
CA GLY A 221 -8.25 9.26 -0.87
C GLY A 221 -9.21 8.35 -1.61
N CYS A 222 -8.71 7.28 -2.24
CA CYS A 222 -9.55 6.26 -2.85
C CYS A 222 -10.44 5.58 -1.80
N THR A 223 -9.86 5.10 -0.69
CA THR A 223 -10.61 4.42 0.38
C THR A 223 -11.76 5.27 0.91
N VAL A 224 -11.51 6.55 1.20
CA VAL A 224 -12.54 7.47 1.71
C VAL A 224 -13.61 7.75 0.67
N ARG A 225 -13.22 8.11 -0.56
CA ARG A 225 -14.17 8.44 -1.61
C ARG A 225 -15.07 7.26 -1.96
N MET A 226 -14.49 6.08 -2.11
CA MET A 226 -15.23 4.86 -2.44
C MET A 226 -16.16 4.42 -1.30
N GLU A 227 -15.73 4.52 -0.03
CA GLU A 227 -16.59 4.15 1.11
C GLU A 227 -17.78 5.11 1.27
N LEU A 228 -17.56 6.43 1.09
CA LEU A 228 -18.64 7.41 1.11
C LEU A 228 -19.64 7.17 -0.03
N ALA A 229 -19.13 6.91 -1.23
CA ALA A 229 -19.95 6.53 -2.39
C ALA A 229 -20.75 5.25 -2.12
N GLN A 230 -20.13 4.20 -1.55
CA GLN A 230 -20.82 2.96 -1.16
C GLN A 230 -21.97 3.23 -0.18
N LYS A 231 -21.73 3.99 0.89
CA LYS A 231 -22.77 4.37 1.87
C LYS A 231 -23.89 5.20 1.27
N ASN A 232 -23.59 6.03 0.27
CA ASN A 232 -24.63 6.75 -0.45
C ASN A 232 -25.46 5.80 -1.33
N MET A 233 -24.82 4.82 -1.97
CA MET A 233 -25.51 3.82 -2.79
C MET A 233 -26.40 2.87 -1.97
N GLU A 234 -26.06 2.62 -0.71
CA GLU A 234 -26.92 1.88 0.22
C GLU A 234 -28.26 2.58 0.50
N LYS A 235 -28.33 3.92 0.36
CA LYS A 235 -29.57 4.70 0.52
C LYS A 235 -30.49 4.62 -0.69
N GLY A 236 -30.05 3.98 -1.78
CA GLY A 236 -30.78 3.82 -3.03
C GLY A 236 -30.11 4.51 -4.22
N LYS A 237 -30.27 3.93 -5.42
CA LYS A 237 -29.63 4.39 -6.66
C LYS A 237 -30.43 5.43 -7.45
N ASP A 238 -31.71 5.61 -7.16
CA ASP A 238 -32.57 6.56 -7.89
C ASP A 238 -32.05 8.00 -7.84
N GLY A 239 -31.37 8.37 -6.74
CA GLY A 239 -30.71 9.65 -6.59
C GLY A 239 -29.52 9.82 -7.55
N LEU A 240 -28.72 8.77 -7.73
CA LEU A 240 -27.59 8.75 -8.66
C LEU A 240 -28.06 8.97 -10.09
N PHE A 241 -29.05 8.21 -10.56
CA PHE A 241 -29.60 8.36 -11.91
C PHE A 241 -30.07 9.79 -12.21
N LYS A 242 -30.75 10.43 -11.25
CA LYS A 242 -31.18 11.83 -11.38
C LYS A 242 -30.01 12.80 -11.43
N ARG A 243 -29.02 12.66 -10.55
CA ARG A 243 -27.80 13.49 -10.55
C ARG A 243 -26.94 13.31 -11.81
N MET A 244 -27.00 12.13 -12.42
CA MET A 244 -26.39 11.83 -13.73
C MET A 244 -27.17 12.42 -14.91
N GLY A 245 -28.27 13.16 -14.69
CA GLY A 245 -29.08 13.79 -15.73
C GLY A 245 -30.13 12.88 -16.37
N GLY A 246 -30.48 11.77 -15.72
CA GLY A 246 -31.48 10.82 -16.21
C GLY A 246 -31.08 10.15 -17.53
N GLU A 247 -32.06 9.79 -18.36
CA GLU A 247 -31.80 9.11 -19.64
C GLU A 247 -30.93 9.94 -20.59
N GLU A 248 -31.18 11.25 -20.67
CA GLU A 248 -30.43 12.14 -21.56
C GLU A 248 -28.98 12.29 -21.08
N GLY A 249 -28.78 12.49 -19.78
CA GLY A 249 -27.43 12.58 -19.22
C GLY A 249 -26.62 11.29 -19.38
N ILE A 250 -27.24 10.12 -19.19
CA ILE A 250 -26.58 8.83 -19.49
C ILE A 250 -26.28 8.69 -20.99
N ALA A 251 -27.15 9.16 -21.89
CA ALA A 251 -26.86 9.15 -23.32
C ALA A 251 -25.64 10.03 -23.67
N GLN A 252 -25.58 11.27 -23.14
CA GLN A 252 -24.44 12.17 -23.32
C GLN A 252 -23.15 11.60 -22.73
N PHE A 253 -23.23 10.98 -21.55
CA PHE A 253 -22.13 10.24 -20.94
C PHE A 253 -21.60 9.15 -21.87
N MET A 254 -22.48 8.31 -22.42
CA MET A 254 -22.09 7.24 -23.33
C MET A 254 -21.55 7.75 -24.66
N ASP A 255 -22.07 8.86 -25.18
CA ASP A 255 -21.50 9.56 -26.33
C ASP A 255 -20.05 9.94 -26.05
N ARG A 256 -19.82 10.59 -24.91
CA ARG A 256 -18.50 11.06 -24.52
C ARG A 256 -17.51 9.92 -24.23
N VAL A 257 -17.95 8.83 -23.61
CA VAL A 257 -17.11 7.63 -23.41
C VAL A 257 -16.64 7.08 -24.75
N TYR A 258 -17.52 6.99 -25.74
CA TYR A 258 -17.17 6.46 -27.06
C TYR A 258 -16.28 7.40 -27.88
N ASP A 259 -16.40 8.71 -27.71
CA ASP A 259 -15.43 9.67 -28.28
C ASP A 259 -14.02 9.42 -27.72
N LEU A 260 -13.93 9.13 -26.41
CA LEU A 260 -12.65 8.85 -25.76
C LEU A 260 -12.08 7.48 -26.17
N ILE A 261 -12.91 6.43 -26.20
CA ILE A 261 -12.49 5.08 -26.60
C ILE A 261 -11.86 5.08 -28.00
N GLN A 262 -12.45 5.82 -28.96
CA GLN A 262 -11.96 5.85 -30.34
C GLN A 262 -10.53 6.39 -30.49
N VAL A 263 -10.10 7.27 -29.59
CA VAL A 263 -8.76 7.85 -29.59
C VAL A 263 -7.83 7.22 -28.54
N ASP A 264 -8.35 6.32 -27.70
CA ASP A 264 -7.58 5.66 -26.65
C ASP A 264 -6.84 4.42 -27.20
N ASN A 265 -5.56 4.59 -27.50
CA ASN A 265 -4.70 3.52 -28.00
C ASN A 265 -4.64 2.29 -27.08
N ARG A 266 -4.98 2.45 -25.80
CA ARG A 266 -4.97 1.36 -24.81
C ARG A 266 -6.07 0.34 -25.05
N ILE A 267 -7.23 0.78 -25.54
CA ILE A 267 -8.42 -0.09 -25.66
C ILE A 267 -9.16 -0.01 -27.02
N LYS A 268 -8.86 0.95 -27.89
CA LYS A 268 -9.57 1.13 -29.17
C LYS A 268 -9.56 -0.11 -30.07
N SER A 269 -8.49 -0.92 -30.01
CA SER A 269 -8.34 -2.13 -30.84
C SER A 269 -9.40 -3.18 -30.54
N TRP A 270 -9.94 -3.23 -29.32
CA TRP A 270 -11.01 -4.16 -28.93
C TRP A 270 -12.32 -3.93 -29.68
N PHE A 271 -12.50 -2.73 -30.23
CA PHE A 271 -13.70 -2.33 -30.95
C PHE A 271 -13.47 -2.25 -32.47
N ALA A 272 -12.26 -2.56 -32.96
CA ALA A 272 -11.94 -2.51 -34.39
C ALA A 272 -12.80 -3.51 -35.20
N GLY A 273 -13.39 -3.02 -36.30
CA GLY A 273 -14.26 -3.84 -37.16
C GLY A 273 -15.61 -4.23 -36.53
N LYS A 274 -15.96 -3.68 -35.37
CA LYS A 274 -17.25 -3.90 -34.70
C LYS A 274 -18.22 -2.76 -34.98
N ASN A 275 -19.52 -3.03 -34.80
CA ASN A 275 -20.55 -2.00 -34.85
C ASN A 275 -20.57 -1.21 -33.54
N TYR A 276 -19.81 -0.11 -33.48
CA TYR A 276 -19.74 0.77 -32.31
C TYR A 276 -21.11 1.25 -31.85
N GLN A 277 -22.00 1.58 -32.78
CA GLN A 277 -23.31 2.11 -32.44
C GLN A 277 -24.18 1.05 -31.73
N ALA A 278 -24.13 -0.20 -32.18
CA ALA A 278 -24.85 -1.30 -31.54
C ALA A 278 -24.29 -1.62 -30.14
N ILE A 279 -22.96 -1.64 -29.98
CA ILE A 279 -22.33 -1.90 -28.67
C ILE A 279 -22.64 -0.76 -27.69
N LYS A 280 -22.49 0.49 -28.15
CA LYS A 280 -22.81 1.69 -27.38
C LYS A 280 -24.25 1.70 -26.91
N GLU A 281 -25.20 1.34 -27.77
CA GLU A 281 -26.61 1.27 -27.41
C GLU A 281 -26.86 0.20 -26.34
N GLY A 282 -26.28 -1.00 -26.51
CA GLY A 282 -26.39 -2.07 -25.51
C GLY A 282 -25.81 -1.66 -24.15
N GLN A 283 -24.62 -1.05 -24.15
CA GLN A 283 -23.98 -0.55 -22.93
C GLN A 283 -24.77 0.61 -22.30
N ARG A 284 -25.37 1.48 -23.10
CA ARG A 284 -26.24 2.55 -22.60
C ARG A 284 -27.42 1.98 -21.84
N VAL A 285 -28.13 0.99 -22.39
CA VAL A 285 -29.24 0.32 -21.69
C VAL A 285 -28.77 -0.34 -20.40
N TYR A 286 -27.66 -1.08 -20.46
CA TYR A 286 -27.09 -1.76 -19.29
C TYR A 286 -26.70 -0.77 -18.19
N LEU A 287 -26.00 0.31 -18.53
CA LEU A 287 -25.55 1.31 -17.56
C LEU A 287 -26.69 2.16 -17.03
N THR A 288 -27.75 2.43 -17.83
CA THR A 288 -28.96 3.04 -17.31
C THR A 288 -29.55 2.19 -16.18
N GLU A 289 -29.73 0.87 -16.37
CA GLU A 289 -30.21 -0.02 -15.31
C GLU A 289 -29.26 -0.04 -14.11
N LEU A 290 -27.96 -0.23 -14.36
CA LEU A 290 -26.94 -0.37 -13.31
C LEU A 290 -26.87 0.84 -12.38
N LEU A 291 -27.07 2.04 -12.93
CA LEU A 291 -27.00 3.33 -12.25
C LEU A 291 -28.35 3.77 -11.66
N GLY A 292 -29.38 2.91 -11.67
CA GLY A 292 -30.68 3.16 -11.02
C GLY A 292 -31.74 3.77 -11.92
N GLY A 293 -31.56 3.75 -13.24
CA GLY A 293 -32.57 4.16 -14.20
C GLY A 293 -33.65 3.10 -14.43
N PRO A 294 -34.76 3.47 -15.11
CA PRO A 294 -35.95 2.62 -15.22
C PRO A 294 -35.83 1.50 -16.27
N LYS A 295 -34.72 1.45 -17.02
CA LYS A 295 -34.49 0.45 -18.06
C LYS A 295 -34.13 -0.89 -17.44
N ILE A 296 -34.50 -1.95 -18.15
CA ILE A 296 -34.10 -3.33 -17.84
C ILE A 296 -33.32 -3.85 -19.04
N TYR A 297 -32.08 -4.25 -18.81
CA TYR A 297 -31.22 -4.86 -19.80
C TYR A 297 -31.67 -6.30 -20.04
N LYS A 298 -32.15 -6.55 -21.26
CA LYS A 298 -32.58 -7.88 -21.74
C LYS A 298 -31.58 -8.49 -22.73
N GLY A 299 -30.37 -7.94 -22.78
CA GLY A 299 -29.33 -8.42 -23.68
C GLY A 299 -28.71 -9.72 -23.19
N LYS A 300 -27.66 -10.15 -23.90
CA LYS A 300 -26.89 -11.34 -23.52
C LYS A 300 -26.19 -11.11 -22.17
N ASP A 301 -25.95 -12.20 -21.46
CA ASP A 301 -25.15 -12.16 -20.24
C ASP A 301 -23.74 -11.60 -20.50
N LEU A 302 -23.23 -10.78 -19.58
CA LEU A 302 -21.94 -10.12 -19.75
C LEU A 302 -20.77 -11.11 -19.86
N VAL A 303 -20.83 -12.24 -19.13
CA VAL A 303 -19.81 -13.29 -19.21
C VAL A 303 -19.85 -13.93 -20.58
N GLU A 304 -21.05 -14.21 -21.11
CA GLU A 304 -21.22 -14.74 -22.47
C GLU A 304 -20.66 -13.79 -23.53
N ILE A 305 -20.94 -12.48 -23.41
CA ILE A 305 -20.46 -11.46 -24.35
C ILE A 305 -18.93 -11.41 -24.39
N HIS A 306 -18.28 -11.46 -23.22
CA HIS A 306 -16.83 -11.29 -23.10
C HIS A 306 -16.06 -12.61 -23.09
N LYS A 307 -16.75 -13.74 -23.29
CA LYS A 307 -16.14 -15.07 -23.32
C LYS A 307 -15.05 -15.15 -24.40
N GLY A 308 -13.86 -15.55 -23.98
CA GLY A 308 -12.71 -15.71 -24.88
C GLY A 308 -12.02 -14.40 -25.29
N MET A 309 -12.46 -13.24 -24.76
CA MET A 309 -11.76 -11.98 -24.98
C MET A 309 -10.48 -11.84 -24.14
N ASN A 310 -10.29 -12.67 -23.11
CA ASN A 310 -9.11 -12.67 -22.22
C ASN A 310 -8.77 -11.26 -21.67
N LEU A 311 -9.80 -10.52 -21.26
CA LEU A 311 -9.63 -9.20 -20.66
C LEU A 311 -8.88 -9.30 -19.32
N SER A 312 -8.01 -8.33 -19.05
CA SER A 312 -7.28 -8.18 -17.80
C SER A 312 -7.76 -6.95 -17.02
N ASP A 313 -7.22 -6.75 -15.81
CA ASP A 313 -7.50 -5.54 -15.01
C ASP A 313 -7.19 -4.25 -15.79
N TYR A 314 -6.17 -4.31 -16.66
CA TYR A 314 -5.73 -3.16 -17.43
C TYR A 314 -6.81 -2.63 -18.37
N GLU A 315 -7.50 -3.51 -19.13
CA GLU A 315 -8.56 -3.08 -20.03
C GLU A 315 -9.73 -2.43 -19.28
N PHE A 316 -10.12 -3.03 -18.15
CA PHE A 316 -11.24 -2.52 -17.36
C PHE A 316 -10.89 -1.20 -16.66
N ASP A 317 -9.69 -1.05 -16.11
CA ASP A 317 -9.23 0.22 -15.53
C ASP A 317 -9.12 1.32 -16.60
N CYS A 318 -8.70 0.97 -17.82
CA CYS A 318 -8.68 1.93 -18.92
C CYS A 318 -10.10 2.37 -19.31
N PHE A 319 -11.07 1.47 -19.28
CA PHE A 319 -12.48 1.79 -19.48
C PHE A 319 -13.00 2.70 -18.36
N LEU A 320 -12.81 2.36 -17.08
CA LEU A 320 -13.21 3.20 -15.95
C LEU A 320 -12.56 4.59 -16.00
N ALA A 321 -11.29 4.69 -16.38
CA ALA A 321 -10.61 5.97 -16.57
C ALA A 321 -11.24 6.83 -17.68
N ASN A 322 -11.76 6.20 -18.75
CA ASN A 322 -12.52 6.91 -19.78
C ASN A 322 -13.92 7.31 -19.29
N CYS A 323 -14.57 6.48 -18.47
CA CYS A 323 -15.83 6.85 -17.81
C CYS A 323 -15.66 8.06 -16.88
N GLU A 324 -14.67 8.03 -15.99
CA GLU A 324 -14.32 9.14 -15.10
C GLU A 324 -14.04 10.43 -15.88
N LYS A 325 -13.20 10.34 -16.92
CA LYS A 325 -12.89 11.47 -17.79
C LYS A 325 -14.11 11.98 -18.57
N ALA A 326 -15.01 11.10 -18.98
CA ALA A 326 -16.24 11.48 -19.67
C ALA A 326 -17.17 12.26 -18.74
N MET A 327 -17.44 11.73 -17.53
CA MET A 327 -18.29 12.37 -16.54
C MET A 327 -17.71 13.72 -16.07
N SER A 328 -16.41 13.77 -15.78
CA SER A 328 -15.72 15.02 -15.43
C SER A 328 -15.80 16.06 -16.56
N GLY A 329 -15.65 15.62 -17.82
CA GLY A 329 -15.80 16.49 -18.99
C GLY A 329 -17.23 17.00 -19.23
N LEU A 330 -18.23 16.35 -18.63
CA LEU A 330 -19.63 16.78 -18.63
C LEU A 330 -19.99 17.64 -17.41
N GLY A 331 -19.04 17.89 -16.50
CA GLY A 331 -19.26 18.69 -15.30
C GLY A 331 -20.03 17.96 -14.20
N ILE A 332 -20.06 16.63 -14.24
CA ILE A 332 -20.65 15.82 -13.16
C ILE A 332 -19.74 15.94 -11.92
N GLU A 333 -20.34 16.15 -10.76
CA GLU A 333 -19.61 16.32 -9.49
C GLU A 333 -18.85 15.05 -9.08
N ASP A 334 -17.65 15.20 -8.50
CA ASP A 334 -16.76 14.10 -8.10
C ASP A 334 -17.47 13.03 -7.25
N GLU A 335 -18.34 13.45 -6.32
CA GLU A 335 -19.12 12.52 -5.48
C GLU A 335 -20.05 11.64 -6.32
N THR A 336 -20.70 12.22 -7.35
CA THR A 336 -21.57 11.48 -8.26
C THR A 336 -20.76 10.58 -9.21
N ILE A 337 -19.57 11.02 -9.63
CA ILE A 337 -18.61 10.20 -10.38
C ILE A 337 -18.22 8.96 -9.57
N ASP A 338 -17.87 9.14 -8.30
CA ASP A 338 -17.44 8.04 -7.43
C ASP A 338 -18.54 7.01 -7.19
N GLU A 339 -19.78 7.46 -7.00
CA GLU A 339 -20.95 6.58 -6.91
C GLU A 339 -21.19 5.78 -8.19
N ALA A 340 -20.99 6.39 -9.37
CA ALA A 340 -21.06 5.69 -10.65
C ALA A 340 -19.94 4.65 -10.80
N ILE A 341 -18.70 4.99 -10.44
CA ILE A 341 -17.56 4.06 -10.49
C ILE A 341 -17.77 2.89 -9.52
N VAL A 342 -18.18 3.16 -8.28
CA VAL A 342 -18.53 2.12 -7.28
C VAL A 342 -19.63 1.20 -7.80
N SER A 343 -20.61 1.74 -8.53
CA SER A 343 -21.69 0.93 -9.11
C SER A 343 -21.20 0.03 -10.26
N MET A 344 -20.14 0.43 -10.98
CA MET A 344 -19.55 -0.34 -12.08
C MET A 344 -18.55 -1.39 -11.61
N GLU A 345 -17.84 -1.18 -10.50
CA GLU A 345 -16.75 -2.05 -10.03
C GLU A 345 -17.16 -3.53 -9.84
N PRO A 346 -18.34 -3.89 -9.29
CA PRO A 346 -18.76 -5.30 -9.15
C PRO A 346 -18.85 -6.06 -10.47
N VAL A 347 -18.99 -5.36 -11.60
CA VAL A 347 -19.07 -5.94 -12.94
C VAL A 347 -17.72 -6.51 -13.40
N ARG A 348 -16.60 -6.03 -12.82
CA ARG A 348 -15.22 -6.42 -13.17
C ARG A 348 -15.03 -7.93 -13.23
N ALA A 349 -15.43 -8.64 -12.16
CA ALA A 349 -15.20 -10.08 -12.04
C ALA A 349 -15.92 -10.88 -13.13
N ALA A 350 -17.15 -10.48 -13.47
CA ALA A 350 -17.94 -11.10 -14.52
C ALA A 350 -17.27 -10.92 -15.90
N LEU A 351 -16.79 -9.71 -16.21
CA LEU A 351 -16.15 -9.41 -17.51
C LEU A 351 -14.85 -10.17 -17.72
N MET A 352 -14.10 -10.41 -16.65
CA MET A 352 -12.83 -11.13 -16.72
C MET A 352 -13.01 -12.65 -16.61
N ASN A 353 -14.25 -13.14 -16.53
CA ASN A 353 -14.59 -14.55 -16.30
C ASN A 353 -13.80 -15.14 -15.10
N ARG A 354 -13.61 -14.33 -14.05
CA ARG A 354 -12.91 -14.74 -12.84
C ARG A 354 -13.88 -15.49 -11.94
N ALA A 355 -13.40 -16.55 -11.30
CA ALA A 355 -14.11 -17.10 -10.15
C ALA A 355 -14.31 -15.99 -9.10
N GLN A 356 -15.37 -16.08 -8.31
CA GLN A 356 -15.67 -15.13 -7.24
C GLN A 356 -15.35 -15.72 -5.87
N GLY A 357 -15.12 -14.86 -4.88
CA GLY A 357 -14.82 -15.24 -3.51
C GLY A 357 -13.36 -15.68 -3.26
N LEU A 358 -13.11 -16.14 -2.03
CA LEU A 358 -11.76 -16.51 -1.54
C LEU A 358 -11.10 -17.61 -2.38
N ALA A 359 -11.88 -18.59 -2.84
CA ALA A 359 -11.39 -19.76 -3.61
C ALA A 359 -10.96 -19.44 -5.05
N ALA A 360 -11.32 -18.26 -5.58
CA ALA A 360 -11.03 -17.87 -6.96
C ALA A 360 -9.54 -17.66 -7.28
N HIS A 361 -8.69 -17.82 -6.26
CA HIS A 361 -7.29 -17.44 -6.29
C HIS A 361 -6.40 -18.53 -5.71
N ALA A 362 -6.88 -19.78 -5.69
CA ALA A 362 -6.05 -20.94 -5.45
C ALA A 362 -4.93 -20.96 -6.50
N LYS A 363 -3.80 -20.33 -6.16
CA LYS A 363 -2.63 -20.31 -7.01
C LYS A 363 -2.12 -21.74 -7.06
N MET A 364 -2.21 -22.34 -8.22
CA MET A 364 -1.70 -23.68 -8.47
C MET A 364 -0.22 -23.57 -8.84
N VAL A 365 0.64 -24.27 -8.11
CA VAL A 365 2.05 -24.46 -8.46
C VAL A 365 2.28 -25.96 -8.51
N ASP A 366 2.74 -26.47 -9.66
CA ASP A 366 2.92 -27.90 -9.92
C ASP A 366 1.69 -28.77 -9.61
N GLY A 367 0.49 -28.22 -9.87
CA GLY A 367 -0.78 -28.91 -9.64
C GLY A 367 -1.23 -28.93 -8.18
N GLN A 368 -0.51 -28.25 -7.28
CA GLN A 368 -0.89 -28.09 -5.87
C GLN A 368 -1.36 -26.68 -5.55
N ASN A 369 -2.41 -26.56 -4.75
CA ASN A 369 -2.85 -25.27 -4.21
C ASN A 369 -1.97 -24.82 -3.03
N ILE A 370 -2.22 -23.62 -2.51
CA ILE A 370 -1.45 -23.07 -1.39
C ILE A 370 -1.65 -23.95 -0.14
N LEU A 371 -2.85 -24.48 0.11
CA LEU A 371 -3.16 -25.28 1.30
C LEU A 371 -2.33 -26.56 1.34
N GLU A 372 -2.23 -27.28 0.22
CA GLU A 372 -1.43 -28.49 0.07
C GLU A 372 0.06 -28.20 0.30
N ARG A 373 0.56 -27.12 -0.31
CA ARG A 373 1.94 -26.64 -0.11
C ARG A 373 2.19 -26.14 1.31
N PHE A 374 1.15 -25.67 2.00
CA PHE A 374 1.18 -25.30 3.41
C PHE A 374 1.15 -26.52 4.33
N GLY A 375 1.02 -27.76 3.83
CA GLY A 375 0.93 -28.97 4.66
C GLY A 375 -0.48 -29.31 5.15
N GLY A 376 -1.52 -28.72 4.54
CA GLY A 376 -2.92 -29.01 4.83
C GLY A 376 -3.50 -28.22 6.02
N GLU A 377 -4.77 -28.49 6.33
CA GLU A 377 -5.56 -27.70 7.30
C GLU A 377 -4.95 -27.69 8.71
N MET A 378 -4.42 -28.83 9.19
CA MET A 378 -3.80 -28.93 10.52
C MET A 378 -2.56 -28.03 10.65
N ASN A 379 -1.79 -27.89 9.57
CA ASN A 379 -0.61 -27.03 9.58
C ASN A 379 -1.04 -25.55 9.57
N VAL A 380 -2.08 -25.19 8.80
CA VAL A 380 -2.67 -23.83 8.84
C VAL A 380 -3.21 -23.50 10.24
N GLU A 381 -3.93 -24.41 10.89
CA GLU A 381 -4.42 -24.22 12.25
C GLU A 381 -3.27 -23.97 13.25
N SER A 382 -2.20 -24.75 13.14
CA SER A 382 -1.01 -24.58 13.99
C SER A 382 -0.29 -23.25 13.72
N VAL A 383 -0.20 -22.82 12.46
CA VAL A 383 0.34 -21.51 12.09
C VAL A 383 -0.53 -20.39 12.70
N VAL A 384 -1.85 -20.52 12.64
CA VAL A 384 -2.80 -19.56 13.25
C VAL A 384 -2.62 -19.51 14.76
N GLU A 385 -2.44 -20.65 15.43
CA GLU A 385 -2.20 -20.73 16.87
C GLU A 385 -0.90 -20.00 17.27
N MET A 386 0.19 -20.25 16.55
CA MET A 386 1.48 -19.60 16.76
C MET A 386 1.43 -18.10 16.45
N MET A 387 0.78 -17.71 15.35
CA MET A 387 0.55 -16.31 14.99
C MET A 387 -0.24 -15.58 16.08
N TYR A 388 -1.36 -16.17 16.54
CA TYR A 388 -2.20 -15.56 17.57
C TYR A 388 -1.42 -15.38 18.88
N SER A 389 -0.64 -16.39 19.28
CA SER A 389 0.25 -16.29 20.44
C SER A 389 1.29 -15.18 20.28
N GLY A 390 1.83 -15.02 19.06
CA GLY A 390 2.68 -13.89 18.69
C GLY A 390 1.97 -12.54 18.85
N CYS A 391 0.72 -12.43 18.39
CA CYS A 391 -0.07 -11.19 18.53
C CYS A 391 -0.33 -10.83 20.00
N VAL A 392 -0.58 -11.81 20.87
CA VAL A 392 -0.74 -11.59 22.32
C VAL A 392 0.58 -11.14 22.97
N GLY A 393 1.72 -11.59 22.45
CA GLY A 393 3.05 -11.20 22.92
C GLY A 393 3.56 -9.86 22.38
N ASP A 394 3.03 -9.38 21.25
CA ASP A 394 3.55 -8.19 20.56
C ASP A 394 2.83 -6.90 21.00
N PRO A 395 3.52 -5.95 21.68
CA PRO A 395 2.88 -4.75 22.21
C PRO A 395 2.26 -3.84 21.15
N ARG A 396 2.60 -4.00 19.86
CA ARG A 396 2.05 -3.21 18.75
C ARG A 396 0.61 -3.60 18.40
N VAL A 397 0.20 -4.84 18.68
CA VAL A 397 -1.13 -5.36 18.33
C VAL A 397 -1.86 -6.07 19.46
N ARG A 398 -1.17 -6.40 20.56
CA ARG A 398 -1.71 -7.10 21.73
C ARG A 398 -3.06 -6.58 22.20
N PHE A 399 -3.27 -5.26 22.15
CA PHE A 399 -4.52 -4.62 22.52
C PHE A 399 -5.76 -5.23 21.83
N TYR A 400 -5.64 -5.65 20.56
CA TYR A 400 -6.73 -6.25 19.79
C TYR A 400 -6.96 -7.74 20.07
N PHE A 401 -5.99 -8.41 20.71
CA PHE A 401 -5.97 -9.86 20.90
C PHE A 401 -6.15 -10.28 22.37
N GLU A 402 -6.04 -9.36 23.33
CA GLU A 402 -6.30 -9.61 24.74
C GLU A 402 -7.82 -9.60 25.03
N VAL A 403 -8.51 -10.66 24.62
CA VAL A 403 -9.95 -10.88 24.81
C VAL A 403 -10.23 -12.10 25.70
N ASN A 404 -11.50 -12.33 26.05
CA ASN A 404 -11.86 -13.49 26.88
C ASN A 404 -11.60 -14.83 26.15
N LYS A 405 -11.37 -15.91 26.92
CA LYS A 405 -10.94 -17.21 26.39
C LYS A 405 -11.89 -17.79 25.33
N ASP A 406 -13.20 -17.68 25.53
CA ASP A 406 -14.19 -18.21 24.57
C ASP A 406 -14.14 -17.48 23.22
N LYS A 407 -13.92 -16.16 23.26
CA LYS A 407 -13.70 -15.35 22.06
C LYS A 407 -12.39 -15.70 21.36
N ILE A 408 -11.31 -15.95 22.12
CA ILE A 408 -10.02 -16.36 21.53
C ILE A 408 -10.21 -17.59 20.64
N GLN A 409 -10.86 -18.64 21.17
CA GLN A 409 -11.08 -19.87 20.41
C GLN A 409 -11.92 -19.63 19.14
N THR A 410 -12.98 -18.83 19.27
CA THR A 410 -13.84 -18.47 18.13
C THR A 410 -13.05 -17.71 17.05
N ILE A 411 -12.20 -16.75 17.44
CA ILE A 411 -11.39 -15.97 16.51
C ILE A 411 -10.39 -16.86 15.78
N LYS A 412 -9.67 -17.73 16.50
CA LYS A 412 -8.71 -18.67 15.91
C LYS A 412 -9.37 -19.62 14.90
N GLN A 413 -10.54 -20.15 15.24
CA GLN A 413 -11.33 -20.98 14.31
C GLN A 413 -11.69 -20.19 13.05
N LYS A 414 -12.21 -18.97 13.18
CA LYS A 414 -12.56 -18.12 12.03
C LYS A 414 -11.34 -17.75 11.17
N MET A 415 -10.21 -17.43 11.79
CA MET A 415 -8.95 -17.16 11.09
C MET A 415 -8.47 -18.40 10.32
N THR A 416 -8.58 -19.58 10.93
CA THR A 416 -8.24 -20.86 10.27
C THR A 416 -9.15 -21.10 9.08
N GLN A 417 -10.47 -20.96 9.23
CA GLN A 417 -11.44 -21.12 8.14
C GLN A 417 -11.18 -20.13 6.99
N LEU A 418 -10.88 -18.87 7.32
CA LEU A 418 -10.52 -17.85 6.34
C LEU A 418 -9.28 -18.28 5.55
N MET A 419 -8.19 -18.67 6.23
CA MET A 419 -6.95 -19.05 5.58
C MET A 419 -7.10 -20.35 4.77
N VAL A 420 -7.76 -21.37 5.32
CA VAL A 420 -8.01 -22.64 4.60
C VAL A 420 -8.79 -22.38 3.32
N GLY A 421 -9.89 -21.63 3.38
CA GLY A 421 -10.68 -21.30 2.19
C GLY A 421 -9.91 -20.45 1.18
N ALA A 422 -9.16 -19.46 1.66
CA ALA A 422 -8.34 -18.60 0.80
C ALA A 422 -7.18 -19.37 0.14
N PHE A 423 -6.68 -20.43 0.77
CA PHE A 423 -5.58 -21.26 0.26
C PHE A 423 -6.06 -22.39 -0.66
N GLY A 424 -7.37 -22.49 -0.93
CA GLY A 424 -7.95 -23.47 -1.85
C GLY A 424 -8.57 -24.69 -1.17
N GLY A 425 -8.80 -24.64 0.14
CA GLY A 425 -9.50 -25.68 0.88
C GLY A 425 -11.02 -25.68 0.68
N PRO A 426 -11.71 -26.77 1.07
CA PRO A 426 -13.16 -26.90 0.92
C PRO A 426 -13.95 -26.01 1.89
N VAL A 427 -13.31 -25.52 2.95
CA VAL A 427 -13.94 -24.70 3.99
C VAL A 427 -14.06 -23.27 3.51
N THR A 428 -15.28 -22.78 3.36
CA THR A 428 -15.54 -21.38 2.99
C THR A 428 -15.84 -20.55 4.22
N TYR A 429 -15.07 -19.49 4.43
CA TYR A 429 -15.38 -18.45 5.40
C TYR A 429 -16.22 -17.35 4.73
N ASP A 430 -17.33 -16.94 5.36
CA ASP A 430 -18.12 -15.80 4.91
C ASP A 430 -17.45 -14.49 5.37
N ASP A 431 -16.77 -13.84 4.44
CA ASP A 431 -16.07 -12.58 4.64
C ASP A 431 -16.97 -11.35 4.43
N SER A 432 -18.25 -11.52 4.06
CA SER A 432 -19.18 -10.41 3.82
C SER A 432 -19.33 -9.45 5.01
N LYS A 433 -19.14 -9.96 6.24
CA LYS A 433 -19.23 -9.17 7.47
C LYS A 433 -17.87 -8.66 7.98
N MET A 434 -16.76 -9.01 7.32
CA MET A 434 -15.42 -8.65 7.75
C MET A 434 -15.29 -7.14 7.96
N ARG A 435 -15.75 -6.36 6.98
CA ARG A 435 -15.76 -4.90 7.05
C ARG A 435 -16.59 -4.35 8.18
N GLN A 436 -17.84 -4.81 8.30
CA GLN A 436 -18.77 -4.32 9.32
C GLN A 436 -18.22 -4.54 10.74
N ILE A 437 -17.64 -5.71 11.01
CA ILE A 437 -17.14 -6.07 12.34
C ILE A 437 -15.94 -5.20 12.74
N HIS A 438 -15.05 -4.89 11.79
CA HIS A 438 -13.83 -4.12 12.07
C HIS A 438 -14.02 -2.61 11.92
N TYR A 439 -15.16 -2.15 11.38
CA TYR A 439 -15.35 -0.74 10.98
C TYR A 439 -15.08 0.28 12.10
N ASN A 440 -15.55 -0.04 13.31
CA ASN A 440 -15.41 0.81 14.49
C ASN A 440 -14.16 0.50 15.32
N MET A 441 -13.27 -0.35 14.82
CA MET A 441 -11.98 -0.62 15.42
C MET A 441 -10.94 0.37 14.86
N ASN A 442 -9.95 0.76 15.67
CA ASN A 442 -8.87 1.65 15.24
C ASN A 442 -7.69 0.86 14.62
N ILE A 443 -8.00 -0.19 13.84
CA ILE A 443 -7.00 -1.03 13.17
C ILE A 443 -6.53 -0.29 11.91
N THR A 444 -5.23 -0.02 11.84
CA THR A 444 -4.60 0.70 10.73
C THR A 444 -3.78 -0.27 9.89
N ASP A 445 -3.27 0.17 8.74
CA ASP A 445 -2.32 -0.62 7.94
C ASP A 445 -1.10 -1.06 8.75
N TYR A 446 -0.63 -0.23 9.69
CA TYR A 446 0.44 -0.60 10.59
C TYR A 446 0.08 -1.83 11.44
N HIS A 447 -1.11 -1.86 12.03
CA HIS A 447 -1.58 -2.99 12.82
C HIS A 447 -1.75 -4.25 11.95
N PHE A 448 -2.31 -4.11 10.75
CA PHE A 448 -2.46 -5.21 9.81
C PHE A 448 -1.09 -5.79 9.38
N ASP A 449 -0.13 -4.93 9.06
CA ASP A 449 1.22 -5.32 8.66
C ASP A 449 1.94 -6.10 9.76
N VAL A 450 1.75 -5.73 11.03
CA VAL A 450 2.28 -6.49 12.17
C VAL A 450 1.67 -7.89 12.25
N VAL A 451 0.36 -8.04 12.07
CA VAL A 451 -0.28 -9.36 12.06
C VAL A 451 0.21 -10.20 10.89
N ALA A 452 0.35 -9.61 9.69
CA ALA A 452 0.91 -10.29 8.53
C ALA A 452 2.39 -10.69 8.73
N GLU A 453 3.19 -9.84 9.39
CA GLU A 453 4.57 -10.16 9.79
C GLU A 453 4.61 -11.38 10.73
N LEU A 454 3.73 -11.40 11.73
CA LEU A 454 3.63 -12.50 12.70
C LEU A 454 3.14 -13.80 12.06
N LEU A 455 2.26 -13.73 11.05
CA LEU A 455 1.84 -14.87 10.25
C LEU A 455 3.02 -15.47 9.48
N VAL A 456 3.78 -14.62 8.77
CA VAL A 456 4.98 -15.04 8.04
C VAL A 456 6.02 -15.64 8.98
N LYS A 457 6.20 -15.05 10.17
CA LYS A 457 7.10 -15.60 11.19
C LYS A 457 6.64 -16.99 11.66
N ALA A 458 5.36 -17.14 12.00
CA ALA A 458 4.80 -18.42 12.43
C ALA A 458 4.97 -19.51 11.36
N ALA A 459 4.67 -19.20 10.10
CA ALA A 459 4.85 -20.15 9.00
C ALA A 459 6.33 -20.54 8.78
N LYS A 460 7.26 -19.59 8.93
CA LYS A 460 8.71 -19.89 8.88
C LYS A 460 9.18 -20.76 10.03
N ASP A 461 8.72 -20.49 11.25
CA ASP A 461 9.05 -21.30 12.43
C ASP A 461 8.50 -22.73 12.30
N MET A 462 7.41 -22.90 11.55
CA MET A 462 6.84 -24.18 11.14
C MET A 462 7.47 -24.80 9.90
N ALA A 463 8.56 -24.22 9.38
CA ALA A 463 9.28 -24.68 8.20
C ALA A 463 8.40 -24.85 6.93
N VAL A 464 7.37 -24.01 6.78
CA VAL A 464 6.59 -23.93 5.54
C VAL A 464 7.48 -23.43 4.41
N ASP A 465 7.27 -23.96 3.20
CA ASP A 465 8.01 -23.58 2.00
C ASP A 465 7.98 -22.05 1.78
N PRO A 466 9.13 -21.38 1.56
CA PRO A 466 9.19 -19.93 1.42
C PRO A 466 8.33 -19.38 0.27
N GLU A 467 8.20 -20.09 -0.85
CA GLU A 467 7.33 -19.66 -1.95
C GLU A 467 5.86 -19.77 -1.56
N ALA A 468 5.49 -20.81 -0.80
CA ALA A 468 4.13 -20.97 -0.29
C ALA A 468 3.77 -19.86 0.70
N ILE A 469 4.72 -19.45 1.54
CA ILE A 469 4.55 -18.30 2.45
C ILE A 469 4.30 -17.01 1.68
N MET A 470 5.06 -16.76 0.59
CA MET A 470 4.86 -15.57 -0.25
C MET A 470 3.47 -15.57 -0.89
N ASP A 471 3.05 -16.72 -1.44
CA ASP A 471 1.73 -16.87 -2.06
C ASP A 471 0.60 -16.69 -1.04
N ALA A 472 0.74 -17.28 0.15
CA ALA A 472 -0.19 -17.09 1.26
C ALA A 472 -0.29 -15.62 1.69
N GLN A 473 0.83 -14.92 1.79
CA GLN A 473 0.87 -13.50 2.14
C GLN A 473 0.10 -12.66 1.12
N LEU A 474 0.29 -12.90 -0.18
CA LEU A 474 -0.44 -12.20 -1.25
C LEU A 474 -1.95 -12.40 -1.15
N VAL A 475 -2.40 -13.61 -0.78
CA VAL A 475 -3.82 -13.91 -0.61
C VAL A 475 -4.38 -13.23 0.65
N VAL A 476 -3.67 -13.31 1.78
CA VAL A 476 -4.10 -12.71 3.05
C VAL A 476 -4.16 -11.19 2.97
N CYS A 477 -3.25 -10.53 2.25
CA CYS A 477 -3.27 -9.07 2.06
C CYS A 477 -4.57 -8.53 1.44
N ARG A 478 -5.41 -9.38 0.84
CA ARG A 478 -6.66 -8.95 0.20
C ARG A 478 -7.76 -8.56 1.17
N VAL A 479 -7.77 -9.15 2.37
CA VAL A 479 -8.73 -8.76 3.41
C VAL A 479 -8.29 -7.48 4.14
N ARG A 480 -7.14 -6.90 3.78
CA ARG A 480 -6.63 -5.64 4.37
C ARG A 480 -7.67 -4.55 4.34
N ALA A 481 -8.22 -4.26 3.15
CA ALA A 481 -9.17 -3.17 2.97
C ALA A 481 -10.41 -3.37 3.85
N ASP A 482 -10.91 -4.60 3.98
CA ASP A 482 -12.06 -4.87 4.83
C ASP A 482 -11.75 -4.67 6.32
N ILE A 483 -10.50 -4.84 6.75
CA ILE A 483 -10.11 -4.63 8.14
C ILE A 483 -9.77 -3.16 8.43
N THR A 484 -9.13 -2.45 7.50
CA THR A 484 -8.56 -1.11 7.74
C THR A 484 -9.46 0.04 7.31
N THR A 485 -10.39 -0.17 6.37
CA THR A 485 -11.22 0.90 5.78
C THR A 485 -11.96 1.72 6.84
N GLY A 486 -12.59 1.07 7.82
CA GLY A 486 -13.36 1.80 8.83
C GLY A 486 -12.51 2.78 9.65
N CYS A 487 -11.31 2.37 10.07
CA CYS A 487 -10.39 3.27 10.75
C CYS A 487 -9.94 4.41 9.83
N THR A 488 -9.48 4.09 8.61
CA THR A 488 -9.00 5.09 7.64
C THR A 488 -10.07 6.15 7.37
N VAL A 489 -11.32 5.74 7.14
CA VAL A 489 -12.42 6.66 6.83
C VAL A 489 -12.81 7.49 8.03
N ARG A 490 -13.04 6.87 9.20
CA ARG A 490 -13.44 7.61 10.40
C ARG A 490 -12.39 8.64 10.82
N MET A 491 -11.11 8.25 10.83
CA MET A 491 -10.04 9.14 11.23
C MET A 491 -9.80 10.27 10.20
N GLU A 492 -9.92 9.99 8.90
CA GLU A 492 -9.75 11.04 7.89
C GLU A 492 -10.90 12.06 7.92
N LEU A 493 -12.15 11.61 8.08
CA LEU A 493 -13.30 12.50 8.21
C LEU A 493 -13.21 13.36 9.48
N ALA A 494 -12.87 12.75 10.61
CA ALA A 494 -12.63 13.46 11.86
C ALA A 494 -11.52 14.51 11.73
N LYS A 495 -10.40 14.16 11.08
CA LYS A 495 -9.31 15.11 10.81
C LYS A 495 -9.76 16.27 9.91
N LYS A 496 -10.52 15.98 8.85
CA LYS A 496 -11.06 17.02 7.95
C LYS A 496 -11.99 17.95 8.72
N LYS A 497 -12.87 17.40 9.55
CA LYS A 497 -13.81 18.16 10.37
C LYS A 497 -13.12 19.08 11.36
N ASN A 498 -12.14 18.58 12.12
CA ASN A 498 -11.31 19.39 13.02
C ASN A 498 -10.64 20.58 12.30
N ASN A 499 -10.20 20.39 11.05
CA ASN A 499 -9.55 21.44 10.27
C ASN A 499 -10.54 22.46 9.68
N THR A 500 -11.77 22.04 9.35
CA THR A 500 -12.77 22.91 8.71
C THR A 500 -13.63 23.66 9.73
N ASP A 501 -14.10 22.98 10.77
CA ASP A 501 -15.04 23.54 11.75
C ASP A 501 -14.29 24.28 12.87
N GLY A 502 -13.05 23.90 13.16
CA GLY A 502 -12.26 24.42 14.26
C GLY A 502 -12.40 23.58 15.54
N MET A 503 -11.32 23.55 16.33
CA MET A 503 -11.27 22.76 17.56
C MET A 503 -12.22 23.27 18.65
N ASP A 504 -12.54 24.56 18.66
CA ASP A 504 -13.53 25.16 19.56
C ASP A 504 -14.92 24.53 19.37
N GLN A 505 -15.29 24.16 18.13
CA GLN A 505 -16.55 23.48 17.86
C GLN A 505 -16.58 22.06 18.43
N LEU A 506 -15.47 21.32 18.35
CA LEU A 506 -15.35 20.03 19.03
C LEU A 506 -15.56 20.20 20.53
N PHE A 507 -14.88 21.17 21.16
CA PHE A 507 -15.03 21.45 22.58
C PHE A 507 -16.48 21.74 22.98
N GLN A 508 -17.21 22.54 22.20
CA GLN A 508 -18.63 22.80 22.47
C GLN A 508 -19.48 21.52 22.36
N ARG A 509 -19.23 20.69 21.34
CA ARG A 509 -19.95 19.42 21.14
C ARG A 509 -19.65 18.38 22.22
N LEU A 510 -18.51 18.50 22.88
CA LEU A 510 -18.16 17.71 24.07
C LEU A 510 -18.83 18.23 25.35
N GLY A 511 -19.64 19.29 25.29
CA GLY A 511 -20.31 19.88 26.44
C GLY A 511 -19.49 20.97 27.15
N GLY A 512 -18.47 21.52 26.49
CA GLY A 512 -17.62 22.57 27.04
C GLY A 512 -16.85 22.12 28.29
N LEU A 513 -16.67 23.03 29.26
CA LEU A 513 -15.91 22.75 30.48
C LEU A 513 -16.54 21.61 31.29
N ASP A 514 -17.86 21.67 31.52
CA ASP A 514 -18.57 20.69 32.34
C ASP A 514 -18.50 19.29 31.72
N GLY A 515 -18.66 19.20 30.40
CA GLY A 515 -18.57 17.94 29.68
C GLY A 515 -17.18 17.31 29.72
N VAL A 516 -16.11 18.10 29.53
CA VAL A 516 -14.73 17.58 29.64
C VAL A 516 -14.40 17.18 31.08
N MET A 517 -14.87 17.93 32.08
CA MET A 517 -14.68 17.58 33.49
C MET A 517 -15.39 16.26 33.84
N ALA A 518 -16.66 16.11 33.43
CA ALA A 518 -17.40 14.86 33.62
C ALA A 518 -16.72 13.67 32.91
N MET A 519 -16.19 13.90 31.70
CA MET A 519 -15.42 12.89 30.97
C MET A 519 -14.14 12.48 31.72
N ILE A 520 -13.39 13.43 32.27
CA ILE A 520 -12.19 13.13 33.07
C ILE A 520 -12.54 12.28 34.30
N ASP A 521 -13.59 12.64 35.04
CA ASP A 521 -13.99 11.87 36.21
C ASP A 521 -14.34 10.43 35.81
N ARG A 522 -15.13 10.28 34.75
CA ARG A 522 -15.49 8.96 34.20
C ARG A 522 -14.30 8.17 33.67
N LEU A 523 -13.35 8.84 33.02
CA LEU A 523 -12.11 8.25 32.52
C LEU A 523 -11.31 7.61 33.66
N TYR A 524 -11.12 8.33 34.76
CA TYR A 524 -10.34 7.81 35.87
C TYR A 524 -11.05 6.69 36.63
N GLU A 525 -12.38 6.70 36.73
CA GLU A 525 -13.12 5.52 37.20
C GLU A 525 -12.85 4.27 36.34
N CYS A 526 -12.67 4.46 35.03
CA CYS A 526 -12.31 3.36 34.12
C CYS A 526 -10.85 2.96 34.32
N VAL A 527 -9.92 3.92 34.38
CA VAL A 527 -8.48 3.68 34.55
C VAL A 527 -8.17 2.95 35.85
N GLU A 528 -8.78 3.34 36.98
CA GLU A 528 -8.56 2.71 38.28
C GLU A 528 -9.00 1.24 38.30
N ARG A 529 -10.00 0.88 37.48
CA ARG A 529 -10.51 -0.49 37.34
C ARG A 529 -9.76 -1.31 36.28
N ASP A 530 -9.00 -0.64 35.41
CA ASP A 530 -8.28 -1.29 34.32
C ASP A 530 -6.90 -1.76 34.77
N LYS A 531 -6.84 -3.03 35.16
CA LYS A 531 -5.61 -3.70 35.62
C LYS A 531 -4.45 -3.67 34.62
N ARG A 532 -4.70 -3.34 33.35
CA ARG A 532 -3.66 -3.23 32.32
C ARG A 532 -2.83 -1.96 32.46
N ILE A 533 -3.39 -0.91 33.09
CA ILE A 533 -2.76 0.41 33.17
C ILE A 533 -2.84 1.07 34.55
N ASN A 534 -3.68 0.57 35.46
CA ASN A 534 -3.86 1.19 36.78
C ASN A 534 -2.54 1.31 37.58
N ILE A 535 -1.59 0.40 37.35
CA ILE A 535 -0.25 0.41 37.97
C ILE A 535 0.52 1.72 37.75
N PHE A 536 0.28 2.44 36.64
CA PHE A 536 0.92 3.73 36.39
C PHE A 536 0.35 4.87 37.25
N PHE A 537 -0.77 4.62 37.94
CA PHE A 537 -1.50 5.59 38.75
C PHE A 537 -1.51 5.23 40.24
N GLU A 538 -0.92 4.09 40.64
CA GLU A 538 -0.77 3.69 42.04
C GLU A 538 0.26 4.58 42.76
N GLY A 539 -0.07 5.05 43.96
CA GLY A 539 0.80 5.92 44.78
C GLY A 539 0.99 7.35 44.23
N ALA A 540 0.47 7.65 43.04
CA ALA A 540 0.46 9.00 42.50
C ALA A 540 -0.50 9.90 43.27
N LYS A 541 -0.24 11.22 43.29
CA LYS A 541 -1.25 12.21 43.69
C LYS A 541 -2.32 12.28 42.60
N LEU A 542 -3.21 11.28 42.55
CA LEU A 542 -4.20 11.11 41.49
C LEU A 542 -5.02 12.38 41.25
N GLN A 543 -5.38 13.08 42.32
CA GLN A 543 -6.08 14.37 42.24
C GLN A 543 -5.27 15.46 41.54
N GLN A 544 -3.95 15.48 41.70
CA GLN A 544 -3.07 16.40 40.98
C GLN A 544 -2.95 16.02 39.50
N ILE A 545 -2.86 14.73 39.18
CA ILE A 545 -2.85 14.24 37.79
C ILE A 545 -4.16 14.59 37.10
N LYS A 546 -5.31 14.30 37.74
CA LYS A 546 -6.65 14.65 37.23
C LYS A 546 -6.71 16.12 36.85
N ARG A 547 -6.40 17.03 37.77
CA ARG A 547 -6.39 18.49 37.50
C ARG A 547 -5.49 18.86 36.34
N SER A 548 -4.23 18.40 36.37
CA SER A 548 -3.25 18.68 35.33
C SER A 548 -3.67 18.14 33.95
N GLN A 549 -4.31 16.97 33.90
CA GLN A 549 -4.79 16.38 32.66
C GLN A 549 -6.10 17.03 32.18
N THR A 550 -6.96 17.49 33.09
CA THR A 550 -8.13 18.32 32.75
C THR A 550 -7.68 19.56 32.00
N ASP A 551 -6.73 20.31 32.53
CA ASP A 551 -6.21 21.52 31.86
C ASP A 551 -5.61 21.19 30.49
N PHE A 552 -4.81 20.13 30.41
CA PHE A 552 -4.21 19.67 29.17
C PHE A 552 -5.26 19.26 28.12
N LEU A 553 -6.29 18.50 28.50
CA LEU A 553 -7.33 18.05 27.58
C LEU A 553 -8.28 19.18 27.17
N ILE A 554 -8.63 20.11 28.07
CA ILE A 554 -9.40 21.30 27.69
C ILE A 554 -8.63 22.08 26.63
N MET A 555 -7.35 22.39 26.86
CA MET A 555 -6.50 23.09 25.89
C MET A 555 -6.42 22.33 24.56
N THR A 556 -6.14 21.03 24.62
CA THR A 556 -5.87 20.19 23.44
C THR A 556 -7.14 19.98 22.60
N LEU A 557 -8.32 19.91 23.23
CA LEU A 557 -9.59 19.71 22.56
C LEU A 557 -10.27 21.02 22.14
N GLY A 558 -9.60 22.18 22.27
CA GLY A 558 -10.07 23.47 21.76
C GLY A 558 -10.76 24.38 22.78
N GLY A 559 -10.71 24.04 24.05
CA GLY A 559 -11.22 24.88 25.14
C GLY A 559 -10.23 25.95 25.61
N PRO A 560 -10.66 26.86 26.50
CA PRO A 560 -9.93 28.09 26.84
C PRO A 560 -8.79 27.91 27.86
N SER A 561 -8.44 26.68 28.25
CA SER A 561 -7.40 26.44 29.26
C SER A 561 -6.00 26.55 28.67
N GLU A 562 -5.04 26.91 29.51
CA GLU A 562 -3.61 26.88 29.20
C GLU A 562 -2.90 25.88 30.11
N PHE A 563 -2.22 24.91 29.51
CA PHE A 563 -1.44 23.93 30.25
C PHE A 563 -0.02 24.46 30.54
N VAL A 564 0.27 24.74 31.82
CA VAL A 564 1.57 25.28 32.28
C VAL A 564 2.47 24.19 32.90
N GLY A 565 2.37 22.96 32.42
CA GLY A 565 3.11 21.81 32.96
C GLY A 565 4.42 21.47 32.24
N ARG A 566 5.05 20.37 32.69
CA ARG A 566 6.20 19.76 31.99
C ARG A 566 5.78 19.21 30.63
N SER A 567 6.74 19.04 29.72
CA SER A 567 6.48 18.42 28.42
C SER A 567 5.95 16.98 28.58
N LEU A 568 5.20 16.49 27.59
CA LEU A 568 4.71 15.11 27.58
C LEU A 568 5.88 14.12 27.61
N GLU A 569 6.95 14.45 26.88
CA GLU A 569 8.19 13.69 26.79
C GLU A 569 8.82 13.53 28.18
N ASP A 570 8.99 14.62 28.93
CA ASP A 570 9.61 14.60 30.26
C ASP A 570 8.76 13.87 31.30
N ILE A 571 7.43 14.01 31.22
CA ILE A 571 6.50 13.34 32.13
C ILE A 571 6.58 11.82 31.94
N HIS A 572 6.57 11.35 30.68
CA HIS A 572 6.48 9.93 30.36
C HIS A 572 7.85 9.25 30.21
N LYS A 573 8.97 9.98 30.17
CA LYS A 573 10.32 9.42 29.98
C LYS A 573 10.71 8.31 30.95
N VAL A 574 10.23 8.42 32.19
CA VAL A 574 10.52 7.45 33.27
C VAL A 574 9.55 6.28 33.30
N LEU A 575 8.48 6.34 32.51
CA LEU A 575 7.45 5.31 32.45
C LEU A 575 7.85 4.28 31.38
N GLN A 576 7.86 3.01 31.74
CA GLN A 576 8.11 1.91 30.81
C GLN A 576 6.86 1.56 29.99
N MET A 577 6.21 2.59 29.43
CA MET A 577 5.01 2.44 28.61
C MET A 577 5.37 1.97 27.20
N THR A 578 4.40 1.34 26.56
CA THR A 578 4.47 0.80 25.19
C THR A 578 3.19 1.16 24.45
N ASP A 579 3.09 0.87 23.15
CA ASP A 579 1.86 1.06 22.38
C ASP A 579 0.63 0.43 23.07
N TYR A 580 0.75 -0.82 23.51
CA TYR A 580 -0.27 -1.52 24.29
C TYR A 580 -0.86 -0.70 25.45
N HIS A 581 -0.02 -0.06 26.26
CA HIS A 581 -0.48 0.70 27.42
C HIS A 581 -1.24 1.97 27.01
N LEU A 582 -0.76 2.66 25.97
CA LEU A 582 -1.43 3.84 25.45
C LEU A 582 -2.76 3.47 24.78
N ASP A 583 -2.83 2.35 24.05
CA ASP A 583 -4.07 1.87 23.43
C ASP A 583 -5.13 1.54 24.49
N CYS A 584 -4.74 0.93 25.61
CA CYS A 584 -5.62 0.70 26.76
C CYS A 584 -6.16 2.02 27.34
N PHE A 585 -5.29 3.03 27.47
CA PHE A 585 -5.72 4.37 27.92
C PHE A 585 -6.69 5.02 26.92
N MET A 586 -6.38 4.99 25.62
CA MET A 586 -7.24 5.52 24.55
C MET A 586 -8.61 4.82 24.53
N GLN A 587 -8.66 3.50 24.77
CA GLN A 587 -9.92 2.77 24.91
C GLN A 587 -10.77 3.29 26.08
N ASN A 588 -10.16 3.51 27.24
CA ASN A 588 -10.86 4.06 28.40
C ASN A 588 -11.33 5.49 28.16
N LEU A 589 -10.57 6.29 27.42
CA LEU A 589 -10.95 7.65 27.01
C LEU A 589 -12.14 7.64 26.05
N SER A 590 -12.09 6.84 24.97
CA SER A 590 -13.23 6.71 24.06
C SER A 590 -14.47 6.17 24.77
N ARG A 591 -14.30 5.27 25.76
CA ARG A 591 -15.40 4.79 26.60
C ARG A 591 -15.96 5.90 27.48
N ALA A 592 -15.12 6.67 28.16
CA ALA A 592 -15.55 7.75 29.02
C ALA A 592 -16.34 8.82 28.25
N LEU A 593 -15.85 9.21 27.05
CA LEU A 593 -16.56 10.12 26.15
C LEU A 593 -17.97 9.60 25.81
N ARG A 594 -18.11 8.32 25.43
CA ARG A 594 -19.42 7.72 25.14
C ARG A 594 -20.31 7.64 26.37
N ASP A 595 -19.76 7.30 27.53
CA ASP A 595 -20.51 7.18 28.78
C ASP A 595 -21.07 8.54 29.25
N VAL A 596 -20.42 9.66 28.88
CA VAL A 596 -20.95 11.03 29.12
C VAL A 596 -21.79 11.58 27.97
N GLY A 597 -22.10 10.77 26.95
CA GLY A 597 -23.03 11.11 25.88
C GLY A 597 -22.41 11.75 24.63
N ALA A 598 -21.08 11.74 24.48
CA ALA A 598 -20.46 12.23 23.25
C ALA A 598 -20.81 11.33 22.04
N GLU A 599 -21.17 11.95 20.93
CA GLU A 599 -21.42 11.27 19.66
C GLU A 599 -20.14 10.63 19.10
N GLN A 600 -20.29 9.57 18.28
CA GLN A 600 -19.15 8.80 17.78
C GLN A 600 -18.18 9.63 16.94
N ASP A 601 -18.66 10.65 16.22
CA ASP A 601 -17.79 11.54 15.46
C ASP A 601 -16.97 12.46 16.39
N ALA A 602 -17.54 13.00 17.47
CA ALA A 602 -16.79 13.74 18.50
C ALA A 602 -15.76 12.85 19.22
N VAL A 603 -16.08 11.56 19.42
CA VAL A 603 -15.12 10.56 19.93
C VAL A 603 -13.96 10.36 18.94
N ASP A 604 -14.24 10.30 17.64
CA ASP A 604 -13.23 10.11 16.60
C ASP A 604 -12.36 11.36 16.41
N GLU A 605 -12.97 12.56 16.43
CA GLU A 605 -12.30 13.86 16.44
C GLU A 605 -11.32 13.97 17.63
N SER A 606 -11.77 13.59 18.83
CA SER A 606 -10.93 13.54 20.03
C SER A 606 -9.80 12.50 19.90
N THR A 607 -10.11 11.34 19.32
CA THR A 607 -9.14 10.26 19.10
C THR A 607 -8.02 10.73 18.16
N VAL A 608 -8.35 11.37 17.03
CA VAL A 608 -7.37 11.91 16.08
C VAL A 608 -6.39 12.87 16.75
N VAL A 609 -6.93 13.78 17.57
CA VAL A 609 -6.15 14.81 18.26
C VAL A 609 -5.18 14.20 19.25
N LEU A 610 -5.64 13.24 20.06
CA LEU A 610 -4.82 12.62 21.09
C LEU A 610 -3.85 11.58 20.52
N GLU A 611 -4.22 10.88 19.47
CA GLU A 611 -3.35 9.94 18.75
C GLU A 611 -2.13 10.67 18.13
N ALA A 612 -2.29 11.92 17.70
CA ALA A 612 -1.18 12.76 17.24
C ALA A 612 -0.11 13.00 18.32
N LEU A 613 -0.46 12.84 19.61
CA LEU A 613 0.47 12.96 20.73
C LEU A 613 1.24 11.67 21.03
N ARG A 614 0.87 10.52 20.43
CA ARG A 614 1.49 9.21 20.70
C ARG A 614 3.01 9.24 20.65
N LYS A 615 3.59 9.82 19.60
CA LYS A 615 5.05 9.89 19.43
C LYS A 615 5.75 10.66 20.55
N ARG A 616 5.09 11.66 21.11
CA ARG A 616 5.60 12.49 22.21
C ARG A 616 5.49 11.73 23.54
N ILE A 617 4.35 11.08 23.77
CA ILE A 617 4.09 10.28 24.97
C ILE A 617 5.03 9.06 25.03
N LEU A 618 5.23 8.38 23.90
CA LEU A 618 6.05 7.17 23.79
C LEU A 618 7.48 7.44 23.29
N ALA A 619 7.96 8.68 23.36
CA ALA A 619 9.30 9.06 22.88
C ALA A 619 10.41 8.18 23.49
N ALA A 620 10.31 7.85 24.78
CA ALA A 620 11.27 6.99 25.47
C ALA A 620 11.17 5.51 25.10
N HIS A 621 10.02 5.06 24.61
CA HIS A 621 9.83 3.70 24.08
C HIS A 621 10.45 3.59 22.68
N TYR A 622 10.16 4.56 21.81
CA TYR A 622 10.67 4.57 20.44
C TYR A 622 12.17 4.89 20.36
N GLY A 623 12.72 5.68 21.27
CA GLY A 623 14.16 6.01 21.27
C GLY A 623 15.10 4.89 21.73
N LYS A 624 14.57 3.72 22.12
CA LYS A 624 15.38 2.53 22.53
C LYS A 624 15.63 1.54 21.38
N HIS A 625 15.04 1.79 20.22
CA HIS A 625 15.06 0.95 19.03
C HIS A 625 15.47 1.79 17.82
#